data_AF-I0UUY3-F1
#
_entry.id   AF-I0UUY3-F1
#
_cell.length_a   1.000
_cell.length_b   1.000
_cell.length_c   1.000
_cell.angle_alpha   90.00
_cell.angle_beta   90.00
_cell.angle_gamma   90.00
#
_symmetry.space_group_name_H-M   'P 1'
#
loop_
_entity.id
_entity.type
_entity.pdbx_description
1 polymer ?
#
loop_
_entity_poly.entity_id
_entity_poly.type
_entity_poly.pdbx_seq_one_letter_code
_entity_poly.pdbx_strand_id
1 'polypeptide(L)'
;MTEPNKPLDQMTAQERLDLGVECLDAGRVNDAVHILATVSAGENPGAYSWAQYFLGDVYEGAGNLREAMTAYNNVHRHDNPVTYASAQNSIGILYKNIGRLDDAVAAFSRVVREDNPESYAWAQNNLGTVYQTMRRLDDAAAAFRNVQLNDSPEAYTNAQFNLGNTYKLMGKTDDALQNWGGVLREVDAETYAQAQFNIGSTCKNQGRIDEAIAAWGRVRHDDNPSVYARAQLSLGLTYAPLGQLDEAIAVWRNVRRKDNPEAYAAAQNNLGSAYEDKELFDDSFAARSRVLRSDSPYIYAVAQLNMGIAYYNNGSLDEAVTAWNRVLEEDDPQSYAEAQRNLALVNKH
;
A
#
# COMPACT_ATOMS: atom_id res chain seq x y z
N MET A 1 4.52 -12.39 39.86
CA MET A 1 5.17 -13.72 39.79
C MET A 1 4.17 -14.73 40.28
N THR A 2 3.79 -15.66 39.42
CA THR A 2 3.38 -16.98 39.86
C THR A 2 4.40 -17.92 39.23
N GLU A 3 5.40 -18.32 40.03
CA GLU A 3 6.12 -19.56 39.70
C GLU A 3 5.05 -20.66 39.52
N PRO A 4 5.23 -21.60 38.57
CA PRO A 4 4.23 -22.62 38.34
C PRO A 4 3.95 -23.34 39.67
N ASN A 5 2.68 -23.37 40.09
CA ASN A 5 2.23 -24.00 41.35
C ASN A 5 2.56 -25.50 41.42
N LYS A 6 3.06 -26.09 40.31
CA LYS A 6 3.40 -27.50 40.14
C LYS A 6 4.52 -27.67 39.10
N PRO A 7 5.47 -28.61 39.28
CA PRO A 7 6.48 -28.95 38.26
C PRO A 7 5.91 -29.42 36.91
N LEU A 8 6.61 -29.17 35.80
CA LEU A 8 6.15 -29.46 34.42
C LEU A 8 5.76 -30.94 34.20
N ASP A 9 6.51 -31.87 34.79
CA ASP A 9 6.27 -33.32 34.73
C ASP A 9 4.96 -33.74 35.41
N GLN A 10 4.41 -32.87 36.25
CA GLN A 10 3.13 -33.10 36.89
C GLN A 10 1.98 -32.31 36.24
N MET A 11 2.27 -31.44 35.27
CA MET A 11 1.27 -30.66 34.53
C MET A 11 0.69 -31.49 33.38
N THR A 12 -0.61 -31.36 33.17
CA THR A 12 -1.29 -31.87 31.97
C THR A 12 -0.74 -31.19 30.72
N ALA A 13 -0.95 -31.81 29.56
CA ALA A 13 -0.58 -31.22 28.27
C ALA A 13 -1.25 -29.85 28.04
N GLN A 14 -2.49 -29.66 28.53
CA GLN A 14 -3.19 -28.38 28.44
C GLN A 14 -2.57 -27.33 29.36
N GLU A 15 -2.27 -27.65 30.62
CA GLU A 15 -1.61 -26.71 31.54
C GLU A 15 -0.23 -26.27 31.02
N ARG A 16 0.52 -27.19 30.38
CA ARG A 16 1.80 -26.86 29.74
C ARG A 16 1.62 -25.95 28.53
N LEU A 17 0.61 -26.20 27.70
CA LEU A 17 0.26 -25.30 26.59
C LEU A 17 -0.07 -23.91 27.11
N ASP A 18 -0.97 -23.81 28.09
CA ASP A 18 -1.43 -22.54 28.66
C ASP A 18 -0.25 -21.74 29.26
N LEU A 19 0.63 -22.41 30.02
CA LEU A 19 1.84 -21.79 30.57
C LEU A 19 2.82 -21.35 29.47
N GLY A 20 2.96 -22.14 28.40
CA GLY A 20 3.78 -21.79 27.25
C GLY A 20 3.28 -20.53 26.55
N VAL A 21 1.97 -20.41 26.34
CA VAL A 21 1.33 -19.20 25.78
C VAL A 21 1.52 -18.00 26.70
N GLU A 22 1.34 -18.16 28.02
CA GLU A 22 1.61 -17.08 28.99
C GLU A 22 3.07 -16.59 28.91
N CYS A 23 4.02 -17.50 28.71
CA CYS A 23 5.42 -17.13 28.49
C CYS A 23 5.61 -16.33 27.18
N LEU A 24 4.91 -16.68 26.09
CA LEU A 24 4.94 -15.90 24.84
C LEU A 24 4.38 -14.50 25.04
N ASP A 25 3.22 -14.38 25.70
CA ASP A 25 2.59 -13.09 25.99
C ASP A 25 3.48 -12.20 26.88
N ALA A 26 4.26 -12.83 27.77
CA ALA A 26 5.25 -12.15 28.61
C ALA A 26 6.59 -11.87 27.90
N GLY A 27 6.75 -12.23 26.63
CA GLY A 27 8.01 -12.08 25.87
C GLY A 27 9.13 -13.03 26.28
N ARG A 28 8.85 -14.04 27.11
CA ARG A 28 9.81 -15.06 27.56
C ARG A 28 9.88 -16.21 26.55
N VAL A 29 10.36 -15.89 25.35
CA VAL A 29 10.33 -16.79 24.19
C VAL A 29 11.07 -18.12 24.44
N ASN A 30 12.25 -18.08 25.07
CA ASN A 30 13.02 -19.30 25.35
C ASN A 30 12.31 -20.24 26.32
N ASP A 31 11.68 -19.68 27.37
CA ASP A 31 10.90 -20.45 28.34
C ASP A 31 9.68 -21.07 27.66
N ALA A 32 8.99 -20.29 26.81
CA ALA A 32 7.86 -20.77 26.03
C ALA A 32 8.26 -21.95 25.14
N VAL A 33 9.35 -21.84 24.37
CA VAL A 33 9.83 -22.93 23.51
C VAL A 33 10.12 -24.19 24.33
N HIS A 34 10.83 -24.05 25.46
CA HIS A 34 11.14 -25.18 26.33
C HIS A 34 9.86 -25.86 26.83
N ILE A 35 8.86 -25.09 27.28
CA ILE A 35 7.62 -25.61 27.83
C ILE A 35 6.74 -26.24 26.75
N LEU A 36 6.52 -25.55 25.63
CA LEU A 36 5.69 -26.03 24.52
C LEU A 36 6.26 -27.31 23.88
N ALA A 37 7.58 -27.45 23.83
CA ALA A 37 8.24 -28.66 23.32
C ALA A 37 7.97 -29.90 24.19
N THR A 38 7.53 -29.73 25.44
CA THR A 38 7.16 -30.88 26.30
C THR A 38 5.75 -31.40 26.04
N VAL A 39 4.89 -30.66 25.34
CA VAL A 39 3.53 -31.11 25.02
C VAL A 39 3.61 -32.24 23.99
N SER A 40 2.92 -33.36 24.22
CA SER A 40 2.96 -34.52 23.33
C SER A 40 1.60 -34.91 22.76
N ALA A 41 1.58 -35.36 21.51
CA ALA A 41 0.37 -35.80 20.82
C ALA A 41 -0.35 -36.95 21.54
N GLY A 42 0.41 -37.86 22.17
CA GLY A 42 -0.14 -39.01 22.89
C GLY A 42 -0.92 -38.65 24.16
N GLU A 43 -0.62 -37.49 24.76
CA GLU A 43 -1.32 -36.99 25.95
C GLU A 43 -2.59 -36.22 25.58
N ASN A 44 -2.47 -35.31 24.61
CA ASN A 44 -3.58 -34.50 24.11
C ASN A 44 -3.28 -33.99 22.69
N PRO A 45 -3.85 -34.61 21.63
CA PRO A 45 -3.59 -34.21 20.25
C PRO A 45 -3.97 -32.75 19.93
N GLY A 46 -5.04 -32.24 20.56
CA GLY A 46 -5.50 -30.86 20.37
C GLY A 46 -4.56 -29.84 20.98
N ALA A 47 -4.09 -30.08 22.21
CA ALA A 47 -3.09 -29.22 22.86
C ALA A 47 -1.73 -29.30 22.16
N TYR A 48 -1.34 -30.49 21.70
CA TYR A 48 -0.14 -30.68 20.89
C TYR A 48 -0.19 -29.88 19.60
N SER A 49 -1.32 -29.89 18.89
CA SER A 49 -1.51 -29.12 17.67
C SER A 49 -1.25 -27.62 17.89
N TRP A 50 -1.83 -27.04 18.95
CA TRP A 50 -1.57 -25.64 19.32
C TRP A 50 -0.12 -25.40 19.72
N ALA A 51 0.48 -26.28 20.51
CA ALA A 51 1.88 -26.15 20.90
C ALA A 51 2.83 -26.16 19.69
N GLN A 52 2.59 -27.05 18.71
CA GLN A 52 3.35 -27.10 17.47
C GLN A 52 3.14 -25.85 16.60
N TYR A 53 1.91 -25.35 16.51
CA TYR A 53 1.64 -24.10 15.80
C TYR A 53 2.42 -22.92 16.41
N PHE A 54 2.34 -22.72 17.73
CA PHE A 54 3.05 -21.64 18.40
C PHE A 54 4.58 -21.78 18.33
N LEU A 55 5.11 -23.00 18.41
CA LEU A 55 6.53 -23.26 18.14
C LEU A 55 6.91 -22.85 16.71
N GLY A 56 6.04 -23.15 15.74
CA GLY A 56 6.19 -22.72 14.36
C GLY A 56 6.29 -21.20 14.22
N ASP A 57 5.34 -20.47 14.81
CA ASP A 57 5.31 -19.00 14.80
C ASP A 57 6.60 -18.40 15.40
N VAL A 58 7.06 -18.97 16.53
CA VAL A 58 8.31 -18.54 17.19
C VAL A 58 9.54 -18.79 16.31
N TYR A 59 9.65 -19.98 15.71
CA TYR A 59 10.78 -20.30 14.84
C TYR A 59 10.78 -19.45 13.58
N GLU A 60 9.61 -19.16 13.01
CA GLU A 60 9.47 -18.25 11.87
C GLU A 60 9.93 -16.83 12.22
N GLY A 61 9.48 -16.29 13.35
CA GLY A 61 9.92 -14.98 13.84
C GLY A 61 11.42 -14.90 14.11
N ALA A 62 12.06 -16.02 14.46
CA ALA A 62 13.51 -16.13 14.61
C ALA A 62 14.28 -16.35 13.29
N GLY A 63 13.58 -16.50 12.15
CA GLY A 63 14.18 -16.81 10.85
C GLY A 63 14.59 -18.29 10.67
N ASN A 64 14.25 -19.16 11.62
CA ASN A 64 14.54 -20.59 11.59
C ASN A 64 13.48 -21.34 10.77
N LEU A 65 13.48 -21.09 9.45
CA LEU A 65 12.41 -21.53 8.55
C LEU A 65 12.23 -23.05 8.50
N ARG A 66 13.29 -23.83 8.71
CA ARG A 66 13.23 -25.30 8.67
C ARG A 66 12.51 -25.87 9.89
N GLU A 67 12.84 -25.33 11.06
CA GLU A 67 12.23 -25.67 12.34
C GLU A 67 10.76 -25.24 12.34
N ALA A 68 10.47 -24.02 11.85
CA ALA A 68 9.10 -23.53 11.68
C ALA A 68 8.26 -24.47 10.81
N MET A 69 8.80 -24.84 9.65
CA MET A 69 8.14 -25.76 8.73
C MET A 69 7.94 -27.15 9.33
N THR A 70 8.88 -27.64 10.13
CA THR A 70 8.74 -28.92 10.83
C THR A 70 7.60 -28.86 11.84
N ALA A 71 7.56 -27.80 12.65
CA ALA A 71 6.54 -27.61 13.67
C ALA A 71 5.14 -27.48 13.04
N TYR A 72 4.96 -26.64 12.02
CA TYR A 72 3.67 -26.52 11.33
C TYR A 72 3.20 -27.84 10.68
N ASN A 73 4.13 -28.64 10.11
CA ASN A 73 3.77 -29.94 9.51
C ASN A 73 3.39 -31.01 10.54
N ASN A 74 3.71 -30.82 11.82
CA ASN A 74 3.25 -31.71 12.90
C ASN A 74 1.79 -31.45 13.29
N VAL A 75 1.16 -30.39 12.78
CA VAL A 75 -0.26 -30.10 13.00
C VAL A 75 -1.11 -30.88 12.00
N HIS A 76 -2.01 -31.72 12.50
CA HIS A 76 -2.85 -32.58 11.67
C HIS A 76 -4.33 -32.18 11.78
N ARG A 77 -5.03 -32.14 10.64
CA ARG A 77 -6.44 -31.72 10.57
C ARG A 77 -7.37 -32.53 11.49
N HIS A 78 -7.14 -33.84 11.60
CA HIS A 78 -7.96 -34.70 12.46
C HIS A 78 -7.81 -34.36 13.95
N ASP A 79 -6.62 -33.91 14.37
CA ASP A 79 -6.32 -33.64 15.78
C ASP A 79 -6.87 -32.28 16.20
N ASN A 80 -6.76 -31.28 15.32
CA ASN A 80 -7.38 -29.97 15.50
C ASN A 80 -7.57 -29.25 14.15
N PRO A 81 -8.80 -29.22 13.57
CA PRO A 81 -9.04 -28.58 12.29
C PRO A 81 -8.75 -27.07 12.28
N VAL A 82 -9.10 -26.37 13.37
CA VAL A 82 -8.89 -24.92 13.52
C VAL A 82 -7.40 -24.59 13.47
N THR A 83 -6.58 -25.29 14.25
CA THR A 83 -5.13 -25.06 14.27
C THR A 83 -4.47 -25.51 12.97
N TYR A 84 -4.97 -26.59 12.36
CA TYR A 84 -4.49 -27.04 11.04
C TYR A 84 -4.69 -25.98 9.96
N ALA A 85 -5.85 -25.30 9.95
CA ALA A 85 -6.11 -24.20 9.03
C ALA A 85 -5.09 -23.06 9.19
N SER A 86 -4.80 -22.64 10.43
CA SER A 86 -3.76 -21.64 10.71
C SER A 86 -2.38 -22.09 10.26
N ALA A 87 -1.99 -23.33 10.59
CA ALA A 87 -0.69 -23.89 10.21
C ALA A 87 -0.52 -23.99 8.68
N GLN A 88 -1.54 -24.41 7.94
CA GLN A 88 -1.48 -24.46 6.46
C GLN A 88 -1.39 -23.05 5.85
N ASN A 89 -2.05 -22.04 6.43
CA ASN A 89 -1.88 -20.65 6.00
C ASN A 89 -0.43 -20.17 6.23
N SER A 90 0.17 -20.42 7.41
CA SER A 90 1.57 -20.08 7.68
C SER A 90 2.54 -20.83 6.75
N ILE A 91 2.32 -22.12 6.50
CA ILE A 91 3.10 -22.90 5.52
C ILE A 91 3.03 -22.27 4.13
N GLY A 92 1.85 -21.84 3.69
CA GLY A 92 1.67 -21.18 2.40
C GLY A 92 2.42 -19.85 2.30
N ILE A 93 2.41 -19.04 3.36
CA ILE A 93 3.15 -17.78 3.44
C ILE A 93 4.66 -18.05 3.34
N LEU A 94 5.17 -19.04 4.07
CA LEU A 94 6.57 -19.43 4.01
C LEU A 94 6.99 -19.85 2.59
N TYR A 95 6.21 -20.69 1.92
CA TYR A 95 6.49 -21.09 0.54
C TYR A 95 6.45 -19.91 -0.44
N LYS A 96 5.49 -19.00 -0.29
CA LYS A 96 5.41 -17.77 -1.09
C LYS A 96 6.67 -16.93 -0.93
N ASN A 97 7.12 -16.72 0.30
CA ASN A 97 8.29 -15.88 0.62
C ASN A 97 9.59 -16.43 0.02
N ILE A 98 9.73 -17.76 -0.07
CA ILE A 98 10.90 -18.40 -0.72
C ILE A 98 10.71 -18.65 -2.23
N GLY A 99 9.63 -18.14 -2.83
CA GLY A 99 9.36 -18.23 -4.27
C GLY A 99 8.86 -19.59 -4.76
N ARG A 100 8.53 -20.53 -3.85
CA ARG A 100 7.95 -21.83 -4.18
C ARG A 100 6.42 -21.71 -4.34
N LEU A 101 6.01 -21.04 -5.42
CA LEU A 101 4.61 -20.62 -5.59
C LEU A 101 3.62 -21.79 -5.71
N ASP A 102 3.98 -22.89 -6.37
CA ASP A 102 3.08 -24.06 -6.49
C ASP A 102 2.83 -24.74 -5.13
N ASP A 103 3.86 -24.82 -4.28
CA ASP A 103 3.71 -25.34 -2.92
C ASP A 103 2.89 -24.40 -2.03
N ALA A 104 3.03 -23.08 -2.22
CA ALA A 104 2.18 -22.10 -1.57
C ALA A 104 0.71 -22.27 -1.96
N VAL A 105 0.42 -22.45 -3.25
CA VAL A 105 -0.93 -22.75 -3.75
C VAL A 105 -1.47 -24.02 -3.09
N ALA A 106 -0.68 -25.09 -3.03
CA ALA A 106 -1.10 -26.35 -2.42
C ALA A 106 -1.43 -26.20 -0.93
N ALA A 107 -0.61 -25.45 -0.17
CA ALA A 107 -0.83 -25.20 1.24
C ALA A 107 -2.10 -24.36 1.49
N PHE A 108 -2.26 -23.21 0.81
CA PHE A 108 -3.45 -22.37 0.96
C PHE A 108 -4.73 -23.10 0.55
N SER A 109 -4.67 -23.95 -0.49
CA SER A 109 -5.83 -24.71 -0.98
C SER A 109 -6.30 -25.82 -0.02
N ARG A 110 -5.49 -26.19 0.98
CA ARG A 110 -5.89 -27.16 2.02
C ARG A 110 -6.73 -26.54 3.12
N VAL A 111 -6.75 -25.20 3.22
CA VAL A 111 -7.59 -24.49 4.18
C VAL A 111 -9.02 -24.48 3.67
N VAL A 112 -9.96 -24.95 4.48
CA VAL A 112 -11.39 -24.98 4.17
C VAL A 112 -12.19 -24.13 5.15
N ARG A 113 -13.27 -23.51 4.69
CA ARG A 113 -14.04 -22.53 5.49
C ARG A 113 -14.63 -23.15 6.75
N GLU A 114 -15.04 -24.42 6.70
CA GLU A 114 -15.65 -25.12 7.83
C GLU A 114 -14.69 -25.32 9.01
N ASP A 115 -13.38 -25.42 8.73
CA ASP A 115 -12.37 -25.62 9.78
C ASP A 115 -12.12 -24.34 10.56
N ASN A 116 -11.95 -23.23 9.85
CA ASN A 116 -11.81 -21.90 10.41
C ASN A 116 -12.12 -20.84 9.33
N PRO A 117 -13.25 -20.11 9.43
CA PRO A 117 -13.63 -19.10 8.45
C PRO A 117 -12.59 -17.98 8.28
N GLU A 118 -12.00 -17.51 9.38
CA GLU A 118 -11.02 -16.43 9.35
C GLU A 118 -9.72 -16.88 8.67
N SER A 119 -9.18 -18.04 9.04
CA SER A 119 -7.98 -18.60 8.36
C SER A 119 -8.26 -18.89 6.89
N TYR A 120 -9.47 -19.35 6.55
CA TYR A 120 -9.88 -19.54 5.16
C TYR A 120 -9.88 -18.23 4.38
N ALA A 121 -10.44 -17.16 4.94
CA ALA A 121 -10.46 -15.83 4.32
C ALA A 121 -9.04 -15.32 4.02
N TRP A 122 -8.12 -15.43 4.99
CA TRP A 122 -6.72 -15.08 4.78
C TRP A 122 -6.02 -15.97 3.76
N ALA A 123 -6.24 -17.29 3.81
CA ALA A 123 -5.66 -18.23 2.87
C ALA A 123 -6.13 -17.96 1.43
N GLN A 124 -7.42 -17.63 1.22
CA GLN A 124 -7.96 -17.27 -0.09
C GLN A 124 -7.40 -15.92 -0.59
N ASN A 125 -7.27 -14.91 0.27
CA ASN A 125 -6.59 -13.67 -0.10
C ASN A 125 -5.13 -13.94 -0.52
N ASN A 126 -4.39 -14.70 0.29
CA ASN A 126 -2.99 -15.04 -0.02
C ASN A 126 -2.86 -15.87 -1.30
N LEU A 127 -3.74 -16.84 -1.51
CA LEU A 127 -3.82 -17.64 -2.73
C LEU A 127 -4.04 -16.75 -3.96
N GLY A 128 -4.93 -15.76 -3.86
CA GLY A 128 -5.13 -14.76 -4.89
C GLY A 128 -3.86 -13.99 -5.22
N THR A 129 -3.10 -13.55 -4.21
CA THR A 129 -1.82 -12.85 -4.43
C THR A 129 -0.79 -13.73 -5.12
N VAL A 130 -0.70 -15.01 -4.77
CA VAL A 130 0.21 -15.97 -5.41
C VAL A 130 -0.16 -16.16 -6.88
N TYR A 131 -1.45 -16.33 -7.19
CA TYR A 131 -1.90 -16.42 -8.57
C TYR A 131 -1.63 -15.15 -9.38
N GLN A 132 -1.73 -13.95 -8.79
CA GLN A 132 -1.31 -12.71 -9.45
C GLN A 132 0.19 -12.72 -9.80
N THR A 133 1.05 -13.15 -8.86
CA THR A 133 2.50 -13.30 -9.11
C THR A 133 2.77 -14.29 -10.27
N MET A 134 2.00 -15.37 -10.33
CA MET A 134 2.05 -16.34 -11.43
C MET A 134 1.39 -15.86 -12.74
N ARG A 135 0.84 -14.63 -12.79
CA ARG A 135 0.06 -14.08 -13.91
C ARG A 135 -1.21 -14.86 -14.26
N ARG A 136 -1.71 -15.68 -13.33
CA ARG A 136 -2.97 -16.44 -13.45
C ARG A 136 -4.14 -15.60 -12.94
N LEU A 137 -4.52 -14.57 -13.70
CA LEU A 137 -5.45 -13.53 -13.22
C LEU A 137 -6.87 -14.04 -12.96
N ASP A 138 -7.38 -15.00 -13.75
CA ASP A 138 -8.70 -15.58 -13.51
C ASP A 138 -8.76 -16.38 -12.20
N ASP A 139 -7.71 -17.17 -11.91
CA ASP A 139 -7.58 -17.92 -10.65
C ASP A 139 -7.42 -16.98 -9.45
N ALA A 140 -6.65 -15.90 -9.62
CA ALA A 140 -6.53 -14.85 -8.61
C ALA A 140 -7.88 -14.22 -8.28
N ALA A 141 -8.64 -13.84 -9.32
CA ALA A 141 -9.96 -13.26 -9.14
C ALA A 141 -10.93 -14.23 -8.46
N ALA A 142 -10.89 -15.53 -8.80
CA ALA A 142 -11.69 -16.56 -8.16
C ALA A 142 -11.35 -16.69 -6.67
N ALA A 143 -10.06 -16.74 -6.31
CA ALA A 143 -9.63 -16.83 -4.92
C ALA A 143 -10.08 -15.61 -4.10
N PHE A 144 -9.87 -14.38 -4.58
CA PHE A 144 -10.32 -13.18 -3.85
C PHE A 144 -11.84 -13.12 -3.68
N ARG A 145 -12.63 -13.57 -4.66
CA ARG A 145 -14.11 -13.63 -4.55
C ARG A 145 -14.61 -14.59 -3.47
N ASN A 146 -13.80 -15.59 -3.10
CA ASN A 146 -14.18 -16.53 -2.04
C ASN A 146 -14.10 -15.91 -0.64
N VAL A 147 -13.47 -14.74 -0.49
CA VAL A 147 -13.36 -14.05 0.80
C VAL A 147 -14.68 -13.33 1.13
N GLN A 148 -15.27 -13.64 2.29
CA GLN A 148 -16.52 -13.05 2.74
C GLN A 148 -16.29 -12.09 3.91
N LEU A 149 -17.06 -11.01 3.96
CA LEU A 149 -16.99 -10.01 5.03
C LEU A 149 -17.20 -10.61 6.43
N ASN A 150 -18.10 -11.60 6.54
CA ASN A 150 -18.40 -12.26 7.82
C ASN A 150 -17.30 -13.24 8.26
N ASP A 151 -16.45 -13.71 7.34
CA ASP A 151 -15.35 -14.61 7.66
C ASP A 151 -14.19 -13.83 8.31
N SER A 152 -13.85 -12.66 7.74
CA SER A 152 -12.91 -11.70 8.30
C SER A 152 -13.04 -10.35 7.58
N PRO A 153 -13.42 -9.26 8.28
CA PRO A 153 -13.51 -7.94 7.67
C PRO A 153 -12.18 -7.43 7.11
N GLU A 154 -11.07 -7.75 7.78
CA GLU A 154 -9.72 -7.36 7.38
C GLU A 154 -9.27 -8.08 6.10
N ALA A 155 -9.41 -9.42 6.07
CA ALA A 155 -9.09 -10.19 4.87
C ALA A 155 -10.00 -9.81 3.70
N TYR A 156 -11.29 -9.55 3.95
CA TYR A 156 -12.23 -9.09 2.94
C TYR A 156 -11.83 -7.74 2.35
N THR A 157 -11.45 -6.77 3.19
CA THR A 157 -11.01 -5.44 2.75
C THR A 157 -9.78 -5.52 1.83
N ASN A 158 -8.80 -6.34 2.21
CA ASN A 158 -7.63 -6.65 1.37
C ASN A 158 -8.00 -7.34 0.06
N ALA A 159 -8.87 -8.36 0.13
CA ALA A 159 -9.30 -9.12 -1.04
C ALA A 159 -10.07 -8.26 -2.04
N GLN A 160 -10.96 -7.36 -1.58
CA GLN A 160 -11.68 -6.40 -2.44
C GLN A 160 -10.72 -5.47 -3.19
N PHE A 161 -9.72 -4.92 -2.49
CA PHE A 161 -8.71 -4.08 -3.12
C PHE A 161 -7.90 -4.85 -4.17
N ASN A 162 -7.43 -6.05 -3.83
CA ASN A 162 -6.65 -6.91 -4.72
C ASN A 162 -7.47 -7.43 -5.90
N LEU A 163 -8.74 -7.72 -5.70
CA LEU A 163 -9.67 -8.11 -6.77
C LEU A 163 -9.90 -6.95 -7.73
N GLY A 164 -10.07 -5.72 -7.22
CA GLY A 164 -10.14 -4.51 -8.04
C GLY A 164 -8.89 -4.33 -8.91
N ASN A 165 -7.70 -4.48 -8.32
CA ASN A 165 -6.43 -4.43 -9.04
C ASN A 165 -6.33 -5.54 -10.10
N THR A 166 -6.77 -6.76 -9.78
CA THR A 166 -6.79 -7.89 -10.70
C THR A 166 -7.67 -7.61 -11.91
N TYR A 167 -8.89 -7.13 -11.68
CA TYR A 167 -9.81 -6.78 -12.77
C TYR A 167 -9.29 -5.65 -13.63
N LYS A 168 -8.61 -4.66 -13.04
CA LYS A 168 -7.95 -3.60 -13.80
C LYS A 168 -6.90 -4.16 -14.75
N LEU A 169 -6.07 -5.11 -14.29
CA LEU A 169 -5.08 -5.80 -15.13
C LEU A 169 -5.74 -6.64 -16.25
N MET A 170 -6.93 -7.19 -16.00
CA MET A 170 -7.72 -7.91 -17.00
C MET A 170 -8.48 -6.99 -17.97
N GLY A 171 -8.42 -5.67 -17.79
CA GLY A 171 -9.19 -4.69 -18.57
C GLY A 171 -10.67 -4.60 -18.20
N LYS A 172 -11.13 -5.36 -17.20
CA LYS A 172 -12.52 -5.38 -16.70
C LYS A 172 -12.76 -4.19 -15.77
N THR A 173 -12.91 -3.01 -16.36
CA THR A 173 -12.84 -1.75 -15.62
C THR A 173 -14.02 -1.56 -14.66
N ASP A 174 -15.25 -1.93 -15.06
CA ASP A 174 -16.42 -1.76 -14.19
C ASP A 174 -16.35 -2.69 -12.97
N ASP A 175 -15.90 -3.93 -13.17
CA ASP A 175 -15.62 -4.85 -12.06
C ASP A 175 -14.54 -4.29 -11.12
N ALA A 176 -13.49 -3.67 -11.66
CA ALA A 176 -12.46 -3.04 -10.86
C ALA A 176 -13.02 -1.92 -9.96
N LEU A 177 -13.84 -1.03 -10.53
CA LEU A 177 -14.48 0.07 -9.80
C LEU A 177 -15.42 -0.45 -8.72
N GLN A 178 -16.20 -1.49 -9.00
CA GLN A 178 -17.10 -2.11 -8.02
C GLN A 178 -16.32 -2.64 -6.81
N ASN A 179 -15.24 -3.39 -7.04
CA ASN A 179 -14.49 -4.03 -5.95
C ASN A 179 -13.64 -3.04 -5.16
N TRP A 180 -13.04 -2.03 -5.80
CA TRP A 180 -12.44 -0.91 -5.05
C TRP A 180 -13.47 -0.13 -4.24
N GLY A 181 -14.72 -0.02 -4.72
CA GLY A 181 -15.83 0.58 -3.99
C GLY A 181 -16.28 -0.22 -2.76
N GLY A 182 -15.96 -1.53 -2.70
CA GLY A 182 -16.25 -2.42 -1.58
C GLY A 182 -15.20 -2.41 -0.47
N VAL A 183 -14.10 -1.66 -0.61
CA VAL A 183 -13.07 -1.50 0.43
C VAL A 183 -13.63 -0.69 1.60
N LEU A 184 -13.47 -1.20 2.82
CA LEU A 184 -14.08 -0.63 4.03
C LEU A 184 -13.10 0.30 4.75
N ARG A 185 -13.43 1.60 4.82
CA ARG A 185 -12.57 2.61 5.46
C ARG A 185 -12.39 2.38 6.95
N GLU A 186 -13.43 1.92 7.66
CA GLU A 186 -13.36 1.64 9.10
C GLU A 186 -12.49 0.44 9.46
N VAL A 187 -12.20 -0.43 8.49
CA VAL A 187 -11.32 -1.59 8.69
C VAL A 187 -9.89 -1.22 8.34
N ASP A 188 -9.66 -0.67 7.16
CA ASP A 188 -8.35 -0.22 6.71
C ASP A 188 -8.47 1.09 5.92
N ALA A 189 -8.20 2.19 6.62
CA ALA A 189 -8.28 3.54 6.06
C ALA A 189 -7.21 3.77 4.98
N GLU A 190 -6.04 3.15 5.11
CA GLU A 190 -4.94 3.33 4.16
C GLU A 190 -5.27 2.67 2.82
N THR A 191 -5.71 1.41 2.85
CA THR A 191 -6.16 0.68 1.66
C THR A 191 -7.38 1.36 1.03
N TYR A 192 -8.31 1.88 1.83
CA TYR A 192 -9.43 2.69 1.34
C TYR A 192 -8.98 3.93 0.58
N ALA A 193 -8.03 4.70 1.13
CA ALA A 193 -7.48 5.88 0.46
C ALA A 193 -6.88 5.50 -0.91
N GLN A 194 -6.11 4.42 -0.98
CA GLN A 194 -5.52 3.94 -2.23
C GLN A 194 -6.58 3.44 -3.23
N ALA A 195 -7.63 2.79 -2.76
CA ALA A 195 -8.77 2.36 -3.58
C ALA A 195 -9.52 3.55 -4.19
N GLN A 196 -9.85 4.57 -3.38
CA GLN A 196 -10.49 5.80 -3.87
C GLN A 196 -9.60 6.56 -4.86
N PHE A 197 -8.29 6.58 -4.65
CA PHE A 197 -7.35 7.14 -5.63
C PHE A 197 -7.41 6.40 -6.97
N ASN A 198 -7.40 5.06 -6.95
CA ASN A 198 -7.48 4.22 -8.16
C ASN A 198 -8.81 4.38 -8.91
N ILE A 199 -9.93 4.49 -8.17
CA ILE A 199 -11.25 4.83 -8.72
C ILE A 199 -11.16 6.18 -9.44
N GLY A 200 -10.63 7.21 -8.77
CA GLY A 200 -10.53 8.55 -9.33
C GLY A 200 -9.72 8.59 -10.63
N SER A 201 -8.53 7.99 -10.63
CA SER A 201 -7.68 7.89 -11.82
C SER A 201 -8.34 7.11 -12.95
N THR A 202 -9.05 6.03 -12.63
CA THR A 202 -9.74 5.21 -13.63
C THR A 202 -10.93 5.96 -14.24
N CYS A 203 -11.75 6.62 -13.43
CA CYS A 203 -12.88 7.43 -13.90
C CYS A 203 -12.40 8.59 -14.79
N LYS A 204 -11.32 9.29 -14.41
CA LYS A 204 -10.73 10.36 -15.25
C LYS A 204 -10.31 9.82 -16.62
N ASN A 205 -9.64 8.67 -16.66
CA ASN A 205 -9.21 8.05 -17.91
C ASN A 205 -10.39 7.62 -18.81
N GLN A 206 -11.57 7.37 -18.23
CA GLN A 206 -12.81 7.10 -18.97
C GLN A 206 -13.61 8.36 -19.32
N GLY A 207 -13.13 9.56 -18.96
CA GLY A 207 -13.86 10.82 -19.14
C GLY A 207 -15.01 11.03 -18.14
N ARG A 208 -15.12 10.19 -17.10
CA ARG A 208 -16.13 10.31 -16.02
C ARG A 208 -15.62 11.28 -14.96
N ILE A 209 -15.57 12.56 -15.33
CA ILE A 209 -14.88 13.61 -14.56
C ILE A 209 -15.49 13.83 -13.16
N ASP A 210 -16.82 13.91 -13.06
CA ASP A 210 -17.50 14.14 -11.77
C ASP A 210 -17.23 13.00 -10.77
N GLU A 211 -17.23 11.76 -11.25
CA GLU A 211 -16.92 10.59 -10.44
C GLU A 211 -15.46 10.54 -10.02
N ALA A 212 -14.56 11.01 -10.89
CA ALA A 212 -13.14 11.13 -10.57
C ALA A 212 -12.91 12.13 -9.42
N ILE A 213 -13.54 13.30 -9.53
CA ILE A 213 -13.51 14.35 -8.51
C ILE A 213 -14.09 13.84 -7.20
N ALA A 214 -15.25 13.19 -7.25
CA ALA A 214 -15.90 12.64 -6.06
C ALA A 214 -15.02 11.58 -5.36
N ALA A 215 -14.38 10.68 -6.11
CA ALA A 215 -13.52 9.65 -5.55
C ALA A 215 -12.26 10.23 -4.90
N TRP A 216 -11.52 11.12 -5.58
CA TRP A 216 -10.36 11.77 -4.98
C TRP A 216 -10.72 12.66 -3.78
N GLY A 217 -11.89 13.29 -3.80
CA GLY A 217 -12.41 14.10 -2.69
C GLY A 217 -12.74 13.29 -1.44
N ARG A 218 -12.91 11.96 -1.54
CA ARG A 218 -13.12 11.07 -0.37
C ARG A 218 -11.82 10.70 0.35
N VAL A 219 -10.67 10.88 -0.29
CA VAL A 219 -9.36 10.60 0.34
C VAL A 219 -9.10 11.65 1.42
N ARG A 220 -8.85 11.20 2.65
CA ARG A 220 -8.55 12.10 3.78
C ARG A 220 -7.06 12.08 4.11
N HIS A 221 -6.55 13.21 4.59
CA HIS A 221 -5.14 13.34 4.98
C HIS A 221 -4.74 12.33 6.06
N ASP A 222 -5.60 12.14 7.08
CA ASP A 222 -5.35 11.21 8.19
C ASP A 222 -5.37 9.73 7.78
N ASP A 223 -6.00 9.40 6.64
CA ASP A 223 -6.09 8.01 6.16
C ASP A 223 -4.77 7.58 5.50
N ASN A 224 -4.21 8.43 4.64
CA ASN A 224 -2.87 8.28 4.08
C ASN A 224 -2.38 9.64 3.53
N PRO A 225 -1.41 10.30 4.18
CA PRO A 225 -0.93 11.62 3.77
C PRO A 225 -0.37 11.68 2.34
N SER A 226 0.38 10.64 1.92
CA SER A 226 1.01 10.61 0.60
C SER A 226 -0.01 10.41 -0.52
N VAL A 227 -0.99 9.52 -0.32
CA VAL A 227 -2.09 9.32 -1.29
C VAL A 227 -3.01 10.55 -1.33
N TYR A 228 -3.27 11.19 -0.18
CA TYR A 228 -3.99 12.46 -0.12
C TYR A 228 -3.31 13.54 -0.97
N ALA A 229 -1.98 13.71 -0.83
CA ALA A 229 -1.22 14.66 -1.63
C ALA A 229 -1.39 14.41 -3.15
N ARG A 230 -1.31 13.14 -3.58
CA ARG A 230 -1.53 12.75 -4.99
C ARG A 230 -2.99 12.98 -5.44
N ALA A 231 -3.97 12.73 -4.57
CA ALA A 231 -5.38 12.97 -4.85
C ALA A 231 -5.67 14.47 -5.02
N GLN A 232 -5.15 15.32 -4.14
CA GLN A 232 -5.27 16.78 -4.23
C GLN A 232 -4.59 17.33 -5.50
N LEU A 233 -3.40 16.84 -5.84
CA LEU A 233 -2.74 17.16 -7.11
C LEU A 233 -3.63 16.80 -8.31
N SER A 234 -4.21 15.60 -8.29
CA SER A 234 -5.07 15.09 -9.37
C SER A 234 -6.37 15.87 -9.51
N LEU A 235 -6.97 16.29 -8.39
CA LEU A 235 -8.13 17.19 -8.36
C LEU A 235 -7.81 18.52 -9.06
N GLY A 236 -6.70 19.17 -8.69
CA GLY A 236 -6.37 20.46 -9.30
C GLY A 236 -6.05 20.34 -10.79
N LEU A 237 -5.34 19.27 -11.19
CA LEU A 237 -5.10 18.93 -12.61
C LEU A 237 -6.37 18.56 -13.38
N THR A 238 -7.51 18.45 -12.71
CA THR A 238 -8.81 18.16 -13.31
C THR A 238 -9.70 19.39 -13.31
N TYR A 239 -9.66 20.21 -12.26
CA TYR A 239 -10.37 21.49 -12.19
C TYR A 239 -9.81 22.55 -13.15
N ALA A 240 -8.49 22.67 -13.28
CA ALA A 240 -7.90 23.74 -14.09
C ALA A 240 -8.34 23.71 -15.57
N PRO A 241 -8.33 22.56 -16.28
CA PRO A 241 -8.85 22.49 -17.66
C PRO A 241 -10.35 22.77 -17.79
N LEU A 242 -11.13 22.68 -16.70
CA LEU A 242 -12.56 23.04 -16.67
C LEU A 242 -12.78 24.54 -16.45
N GLY A 243 -11.71 25.34 -16.33
CA GLY A 243 -11.77 26.77 -16.00
C GLY A 243 -12.01 27.05 -14.51
N GLN A 244 -12.04 26.01 -13.68
CA GLN A 244 -12.27 26.07 -12.23
C GLN A 244 -10.95 26.34 -11.50
N LEU A 245 -10.31 27.47 -11.81
CA LEU A 245 -8.97 27.79 -11.33
C LEU A 245 -8.92 28.01 -9.81
N ASP A 246 -9.98 28.57 -9.23
CA ASP A 246 -10.05 28.80 -7.78
C ASP A 246 -10.09 27.48 -7.00
N GLU A 247 -10.87 26.51 -7.48
CA GLU A 247 -10.92 25.16 -6.94
C GLU A 247 -9.59 24.43 -7.11
N ALA A 248 -8.94 24.58 -8.28
CA ALA A 248 -7.62 24.00 -8.53
C ALA A 248 -6.56 24.56 -7.57
N ILE A 249 -6.52 25.88 -7.38
CA ILE A 249 -5.63 26.56 -6.44
C ILE A 249 -5.91 26.07 -5.01
N ALA A 250 -7.18 25.95 -4.61
CA ALA A 250 -7.56 25.52 -3.27
C ALA A 250 -7.02 24.10 -2.95
N VAL A 251 -7.19 23.13 -3.85
CA VAL A 251 -6.72 21.76 -3.62
C VAL A 251 -5.20 21.65 -3.70
N TRP A 252 -4.53 22.35 -4.63
CA TRP A 252 -3.06 22.32 -4.68
C TRP A 252 -2.40 22.95 -3.45
N ARG A 253 -3.02 23.97 -2.84
CA ARG A 253 -2.55 24.56 -1.56
C ARG A 253 -2.58 23.56 -0.39
N ASN A 254 -3.41 22.52 -0.46
CA ASN A 254 -3.48 21.49 0.59
C ASN A 254 -2.32 20.49 0.53
N VAL A 255 -1.56 20.44 -0.57
CA VAL A 255 -0.45 19.50 -0.73
C VAL A 255 0.72 19.98 0.14
N ARG A 256 1.27 19.09 0.97
CA ARG A 256 2.40 19.40 1.86
C ARG A 256 3.64 18.65 1.42
N ARG A 257 4.78 19.34 1.39
CA ARG A 257 6.08 18.77 1.02
C ARG A 257 6.44 17.52 1.83
N LYS A 258 6.15 17.51 3.13
CA LYS A 258 6.46 16.37 4.02
C LYS A 258 5.64 15.11 3.71
N ASP A 259 4.46 15.27 3.11
CA ASP A 259 3.55 14.16 2.85
C ASP A 259 3.96 13.45 1.54
N ASN A 260 4.30 14.24 0.52
CA ASN A 260 4.84 13.76 -0.75
C ASN A 260 5.61 14.90 -1.45
N PRO A 261 6.97 14.90 -1.43
CA PRO A 261 7.78 15.99 -1.99
C PRO A 261 7.56 16.20 -3.49
N GLU A 262 7.45 15.12 -4.27
CA GLU A 262 7.26 15.20 -5.71
C GLU A 262 5.88 15.77 -6.08
N ALA A 263 4.81 15.28 -5.43
CA ALA A 263 3.47 15.83 -5.64
C ALA A 263 3.37 17.29 -5.18
N TYR A 264 4.10 17.68 -4.12
CA TYR A 264 4.20 19.06 -3.69
C TYR A 264 4.89 19.94 -4.74
N ALA A 265 6.03 19.51 -5.27
CA ALA A 265 6.72 20.21 -6.36
C ALA A 265 5.79 20.42 -7.57
N ALA A 266 5.07 19.36 -7.98
CA ALA A 266 4.09 19.45 -9.07
C ALA A 266 2.96 20.43 -8.74
N ALA A 267 2.41 20.38 -7.52
CA ALA A 267 1.34 21.28 -7.09
C ALA A 267 1.81 22.74 -7.07
N GLN A 268 3.02 23.03 -6.59
CA GLN A 268 3.59 24.38 -6.60
C GLN A 268 3.84 24.91 -8.02
N ASN A 269 4.33 24.07 -8.94
CA ASN A 269 4.49 24.48 -10.33
C ASN A 269 3.15 24.83 -11.00
N ASN A 270 2.13 23.99 -10.76
CA ASN A 270 0.78 24.22 -11.30
C ASN A 270 0.06 25.41 -10.65
N LEU A 271 0.26 25.65 -9.35
CA LEU A 271 -0.17 26.87 -8.69
C LEU A 271 0.44 28.10 -9.37
N GLY A 272 1.73 28.03 -9.72
CA GLY A 272 2.39 29.07 -10.50
C GLY A 272 1.64 29.41 -11.78
N SER A 273 1.35 28.39 -12.59
CA SER A 273 0.62 28.57 -13.84
C SER A 273 -0.80 29.11 -13.62
N ALA A 274 -1.53 28.62 -12.62
CA ALA A 274 -2.87 29.11 -12.35
C ALA A 274 -2.90 30.56 -11.82
N TYR A 275 -1.87 30.99 -11.08
CA TYR A 275 -1.74 32.39 -10.70
C TYR A 275 -1.39 33.28 -11.89
N GLU A 276 -0.55 32.82 -12.82
CA GLU A 276 -0.28 33.51 -14.07
C GLU A 276 -1.52 33.68 -14.93
N ASP A 277 -2.35 32.64 -15.06
CA ASP A 277 -3.64 32.73 -15.77
C ASP A 277 -4.60 33.75 -15.13
N LYS A 278 -4.38 34.08 -13.85
CA LYS A 278 -5.10 35.12 -13.10
C LYS A 278 -4.35 36.45 -13.00
N GLU A 279 -3.23 36.60 -13.73
CA GLU A 279 -2.35 37.78 -13.71
C GLU A 279 -1.75 38.12 -12.33
N LEU A 280 -1.67 37.13 -11.43
CA LEU A 280 -1.08 37.23 -10.09
C LEU A 280 0.39 36.79 -10.10
N PHE A 281 1.24 37.57 -10.77
CA PHE A 281 2.64 37.18 -11.01
C PHE A 281 3.47 36.96 -9.74
N ASP A 282 3.31 37.80 -8.71
CA ASP A 282 4.03 37.65 -7.45
C ASP A 282 3.73 36.31 -6.76
N ASP A 283 2.45 35.91 -6.75
CA ASP A 283 2.03 34.61 -6.22
C ASP A 283 2.56 33.45 -7.07
N SER A 284 2.64 33.63 -8.40
CA SER A 284 3.23 32.64 -9.29
C SER A 284 4.70 32.37 -8.94
N PHE A 285 5.51 33.43 -8.86
CA PHE A 285 6.93 33.32 -8.52
C PHE A 285 7.13 32.77 -7.10
N ALA A 286 6.30 33.17 -6.14
CA ALA A 286 6.32 32.64 -4.78
C ALA A 286 6.00 31.14 -4.74
N ALA A 287 5.08 30.65 -5.57
CA ALA A 287 4.79 29.22 -5.66
C ALA A 287 5.95 28.45 -6.29
N ARG A 288 6.42 28.87 -7.48
CA ARG A 288 7.49 28.15 -8.21
C ARG A 288 8.84 28.20 -7.50
N SER A 289 9.15 29.26 -6.75
CA SER A 289 10.37 29.34 -5.93
C SER A 289 10.42 28.32 -4.78
N ARG A 290 9.28 27.74 -4.38
CA ARG A 290 9.21 26.65 -3.39
C ARG A 290 9.52 25.27 -3.96
N VAL A 291 9.61 25.14 -5.28
CA VAL A 291 10.01 23.89 -5.93
C VAL A 291 11.51 23.71 -5.73
N LEU A 292 11.90 22.61 -5.10
CA LEU A 292 13.31 22.28 -4.87
C LEU A 292 13.76 21.18 -5.82
N ARG A 293 14.99 21.30 -6.34
CA ARG A 293 15.62 20.27 -7.17
C ARG A 293 15.69 18.90 -6.46
N SER A 294 15.80 18.88 -5.14
CA SER A 294 15.80 17.65 -4.33
C SER A 294 14.43 16.98 -4.21
N ASP A 295 13.34 17.71 -4.47
CA ASP A 295 11.98 17.14 -4.46
C ASP A 295 11.68 16.43 -5.78
N SER A 296 12.10 17.05 -6.89
CA SER A 296 12.11 16.47 -8.22
C SER A 296 12.98 17.33 -9.13
N PRO A 297 14.11 16.82 -9.64
CA PRO A 297 14.96 17.58 -10.57
C PRO A 297 14.21 17.98 -11.84
N TYR A 298 13.40 17.06 -12.38
CA TYR A 298 12.55 17.29 -13.54
C TYR A 298 11.56 18.46 -13.33
N ILE A 299 10.78 18.43 -12.25
CA ILE A 299 9.78 19.48 -11.99
C ILE A 299 10.47 20.80 -11.67
N TYR A 300 11.63 20.77 -11.01
CA TYR A 300 12.44 21.96 -10.78
C TYR A 300 12.88 22.61 -12.08
N ALA A 301 13.40 21.84 -13.04
CA ALA A 301 13.79 22.35 -14.37
C ALA A 301 12.60 23.01 -15.09
N VAL A 302 11.44 22.35 -15.10
CA VAL A 302 10.19 22.90 -15.68
C VAL A 302 9.77 24.19 -14.98
N ALA A 303 9.81 24.23 -13.64
CA ALA A 303 9.45 25.40 -12.87
C ALA A 303 10.39 26.59 -13.14
N GLN A 304 11.71 26.36 -13.23
CA GLN A 304 12.69 27.39 -13.58
C GLN A 304 12.50 27.89 -15.02
N LEU A 305 12.22 27.00 -15.98
CA LEU A 305 11.90 27.39 -17.35
C LEU A 305 10.68 28.33 -17.40
N ASN A 306 9.58 27.94 -16.75
CA ASN A 306 8.35 28.72 -16.71
C ASN A 306 8.53 30.06 -15.98
N MET A 307 9.28 30.09 -14.86
CA MET A 307 9.65 31.33 -14.20
C MET A 307 10.42 32.26 -15.14
N GLY A 308 11.37 31.74 -15.91
CA GLY A 308 12.13 32.55 -16.86
C GLY A 308 11.25 33.15 -17.97
N ILE A 309 10.32 32.35 -18.51
CA ILE A 309 9.33 32.83 -19.50
C ILE A 309 8.44 33.93 -18.88
N ALA A 310 7.96 33.74 -17.66
CA ALA A 310 7.11 34.70 -16.99
C ALA A 310 7.85 36.01 -16.65
N TYR A 311 9.10 35.93 -16.17
CA TYR A 311 9.94 37.12 -15.94
C TYR A 311 10.20 37.89 -17.24
N TYR A 312 10.50 37.18 -18.33
CA TYR A 312 10.69 37.80 -19.64
C TYR A 312 9.44 38.56 -20.10
N ASN A 313 8.27 37.93 -20.00
CA ASN A 313 6.99 38.54 -20.38
C ASN A 313 6.64 39.77 -19.52
N ASN A 314 7.10 39.80 -18.25
CA ASN A 314 6.92 40.94 -17.35
C ASN A 314 8.05 41.99 -17.43
N GLY A 315 9.01 41.84 -18.35
CA GLY A 315 10.12 42.79 -18.57
C GLY A 315 11.31 42.65 -17.62
N SER A 316 11.30 41.67 -16.73
CA SER A 316 12.37 41.35 -15.76
C SER A 316 13.45 40.47 -16.40
N LEU A 317 14.26 41.06 -17.29
CA LEU A 317 15.22 40.29 -18.11
C LEU A 317 16.32 39.59 -17.29
N ASP A 318 16.86 40.24 -16.25
CA ASP A 318 17.94 39.67 -15.44
C ASP A 318 17.46 38.45 -14.65
N GLU A 319 16.24 38.52 -14.12
CA GLU A 319 15.57 37.41 -13.44
C GLU A 319 15.25 36.27 -14.42
N ALA A 320 14.82 36.60 -15.65
CA ALA A 320 14.57 35.61 -16.69
C ALA A 320 15.83 34.81 -17.04
N VAL A 321 16.94 35.52 -17.28
CA VAL A 321 18.25 34.92 -17.55
C VAL A 321 18.72 34.07 -16.37
N THR A 322 18.54 34.55 -15.14
CA THR A 322 18.90 33.80 -13.93
C THR A 322 18.11 32.49 -13.82
N ALA A 323 16.80 32.51 -14.07
CA ALA A 323 15.95 31.33 -14.02
C ALA A 323 16.32 30.31 -15.11
N TRP A 324 16.50 30.73 -16.36
CA TRP A 324 16.90 29.83 -17.44
C TRP A 324 18.28 29.21 -17.23
N ASN A 325 19.24 29.94 -16.65
CA ASN A 325 20.57 29.41 -16.32
C ASN A 325 20.54 28.34 -15.21
N ARG A 326 19.46 28.25 -14.42
CA ARG A 326 19.29 27.21 -13.41
C ARG A 326 18.74 25.90 -13.99
N VAL A 327 18.29 25.89 -15.24
CA VAL A 327 17.84 24.68 -15.92
C VAL A 327 19.06 23.91 -16.38
N LEU A 328 19.17 22.64 -15.98
CA LEU A 328 20.29 21.77 -16.32
C LEU A 328 19.84 20.67 -17.29
N GLU A 329 20.71 20.32 -18.25
CA GLU A 329 20.43 19.25 -19.22
C GLU A 329 20.17 17.89 -18.54
N GLU A 330 20.87 17.62 -17.43
CA GLU A 330 20.69 16.38 -16.67
C GLU A 330 19.34 16.29 -15.93
N ASP A 331 18.71 17.42 -15.64
CA ASP A 331 17.43 17.48 -14.92
C ASP A 331 16.24 17.28 -15.88
N ASP A 332 16.30 17.95 -17.03
CA ASP A 332 15.38 17.75 -18.15
C ASP A 332 15.97 18.32 -19.47
N PRO A 333 16.41 17.46 -20.41
CA PRO A 333 17.01 17.90 -21.67
C PRO A 333 16.07 18.79 -22.51
N GLN A 334 14.76 18.55 -22.43
CA GLN A 334 13.78 19.33 -23.19
C GLN A 334 13.67 20.75 -22.65
N SER A 335 13.44 20.91 -21.34
CA SER A 335 13.40 22.23 -20.71
C SER A 335 14.72 22.98 -20.86
N TYR A 336 15.85 22.26 -20.79
CA TYR A 336 17.17 22.84 -21.02
C TYR A 336 17.30 23.43 -22.43
N ALA A 337 16.96 22.66 -23.46
CA ALA A 337 17.04 23.13 -24.84
C ALA A 337 16.16 24.37 -25.07
N GLU A 338 14.98 24.44 -24.45
CA GLU A 338 14.10 25.60 -24.53
C GLU A 338 14.67 26.81 -23.77
N ALA A 339 15.19 26.61 -22.56
CA ALA A 339 15.86 27.65 -21.79
C ALA A 339 17.05 28.25 -22.56
N GLN A 340 17.88 27.42 -23.21
CA GLN A 340 19.01 27.89 -24.03
C GLN A 340 18.55 28.69 -25.25
N ARG A 341 17.45 28.30 -25.90
CA ARG A 341 16.86 29.09 -26.99
C ARG A 341 16.42 30.47 -26.51
N ASN A 342 15.77 30.54 -25.36
CA ASN A 342 15.30 31.80 -24.79
C ASN A 342 16.47 32.72 -24.37
N LEU A 343 17.51 32.17 -23.76
CA LEU A 343 18.75 32.90 -23.45
C LEU A 343 19.40 33.49 -24.72
N ALA A 344 19.44 32.72 -25.81
CA ALA A 344 19.99 33.18 -27.08
C ALA A 344 19.14 34.28 -27.74
N LEU A 345 17.84 34.35 -27.47
CA LEU A 345 16.96 35.43 -27.95
C LEU A 345 17.20 36.73 -27.19
N VAL A 346 17.35 36.67 -25.86
CA VAL A 346 17.59 37.85 -25.02
C VAL A 346 18.95 38.48 -25.33
N ASN A 347 20.00 37.68 -25.53
CA ASN A 347 21.36 38.18 -25.81
C ASN A 347 21.54 38.83 -27.20
N LYS A 348 20.51 38.83 -28.06
CA LYS A 348 20.55 39.47 -29.39
C LYS A 348 20.06 40.92 -29.40
N HIS A 349 19.54 41.40 -28.28
CA HIS A 349 19.08 42.77 -28.07
C HIS A 349 19.92 43.40 -26.95
#